data_AF-A0A918MNN8-F1
#
_entry.id   AF-A0A918MNN8-F1
#
_cell.length_a   1.000
_cell.length_b   1.000
_cell.length_c   1.000
_cell.angle_alpha   90.00
_cell.angle_beta   90.00
_cell.angle_gamma   90.00
#
_symmetry.space_group_name_H-M   'P 1'
#
loop_
_entity.id
_entity.type
_entity.pdbx_description
1 polymer ?
#
loop_
_entity_poly.entity_id
_entity_poly.type
_entity_poly.pdbx_seq_one_letter_code
_entity_poly.pdbx_strand_id
1 'polypeptide(L)' 'MLKYRSEFPANNDIWNEKYDFHLSGTTGYSRIQFDRTKKFGVFISGFGCGKLYGFSGIVLIRNVNGKWRIDKIEVTEVS' A
#
# COMPACT_ATOMS: atom_id res chain seq x y z
N MET A 1 12.18 -9.36 -3.68
CA MET A 1 11.13 -10.29 -4.14
C MET A 1 9.83 -9.91 -3.44
N LEU A 2 8.70 -9.82 -4.16
CA LEU A 2 7.38 -9.58 -3.56
C LEU A 2 6.67 -10.93 -3.39
N LYS A 3 6.01 -11.12 -2.24
CA LYS A 3 5.20 -12.30 -1.91
C LYS A 3 3.80 -11.84 -1.49
N TYR A 4 2.77 -12.63 -1.70
CA TYR A 4 1.41 -12.21 -1.32
C TYR A 4 1.26 -12.23 0.20
N ARG A 5 0.56 -11.21 0.74
CA ARG A 5 0.31 -11.11 2.19
C ARG A 5 -0.42 -12.32 2.76
N SER A 6 -1.24 -13.00 1.95
CA SER A 6 -1.99 -14.21 2.34
C SER A 6 -1.12 -15.45 2.52
N GLU A 7 0.12 -15.45 2.04
CA GLU A 7 1.08 -16.54 2.24
C GLU A 7 1.73 -16.50 3.63
N PHE A 8 1.45 -15.47 4.42
CA PHE A 8 2.08 -15.22 5.72
C PHE A 8 1.07 -15.27 6.87
N PRO A 9 1.53 -15.55 8.11
CA PRO A 9 0.71 -15.45 9.31
C PRO A 9 -0.07 -14.13 9.37
N ALA A 10 -1.29 -14.19 9.88
CA ALA A 10 -2.13 -13.00 10.03
C ALA A 10 -1.54 -12.01 11.05
N ASN A 11 -1.97 -10.76 10.98
CA ASN A 11 -1.64 -9.73 11.96
C ASN A 11 -0.12 -9.55 12.17
N ASN A 12 0.30 -9.38 13.42
CA ASN A 12 1.68 -9.11 13.81
C ASN A 12 2.56 -10.36 13.83
N ASP A 13 2.00 -11.55 13.68
CA ASP A 13 2.77 -12.80 13.74
C ASP A 13 3.77 -12.91 12.57
N ILE A 14 3.48 -12.23 11.46
CA ILE A 14 4.39 -12.09 10.32
C ILE A 14 5.78 -11.57 10.72
N TRP A 15 5.90 -10.79 11.80
CA TRP A 15 7.17 -10.20 12.25
C TRP A 15 7.95 -11.09 13.23
N ASN A 16 7.32 -12.13 13.76
CA ASN A 16 7.90 -13.01 14.78
C ASN A 16 8.53 -14.28 14.19
N GLU A 17 8.21 -14.59 12.93
CA GLU A 17 8.68 -15.78 12.23
C GLU A 17 10.13 -15.66 11.76
N LYS A 18 10.79 -16.81 11.65
CA LYS A 18 12.10 -16.93 11.01
C LYS A 18 11.92 -17.34 9.56
N TYR A 19 12.20 -16.41 8.65
CA TYR A 19 12.22 -16.67 7.23
C TYR A 19 13.63 -16.95 6.71
N ASP A 20 13.72 -17.67 5.61
CA ASP A 20 14.94 -17.84 4.80
C ASP A 20 15.28 -16.59 3.96
N PHE A 21 14.49 -15.52 4.11
CA PHE A 21 14.69 -14.21 3.46
C PHE A 21 14.52 -13.06 4.47
N HIS A 22 15.00 -11.88 4.09
CA HIS A 22 14.81 -10.67 4.89
C HIS A 22 13.44 -10.01 4.60
N LEU A 23 12.56 -9.98 5.59
CA LEU A 23 11.28 -9.27 5.53
C LEU A 23 11.48 -7.78 5.86
N SER A 24 11.59 -6.94 4.83
CA SER A 24 11.79 -5.48 5.01
C SER A 24 10.51 -4.70 5.33
N GLY A 25 9.33 -5.27 5.05
CA GLY A 25 8.09 -4.54 5.22
C GLY A 25 6.91 -5.20 4.52
N THR A 26 5.73 -4.68 4.82
CA THR A 26 4.48 -5.00 4.12
C THR A 26 3.94 -3.74 3.49
N THR A 27 3.36 -3.86 2.29
CA THR A 27 2.63 -2.78 1.65
C THR A 27 1.32 -3.31 1.11
N GLY A 28 0.33 -2.44 1.01
CA GLY A 28 -0.99 -2.77 0.49
C GLY A 28 -1.75 -1.52 0.08
N TYR A 29 -2.77 -1.72 -0.73
CA TYR A 29 -3.67 -0.67 -1.17
C TYR A 29 -5.11 -1.16 -1.22
N SER A 30 -6.05 -0.24 -1.03
CA SER A 30 -7.48 -0.52 -1.17
C SER A 30 -7.87 -0.67 -2.64
N ARG A 31 -9.10 -1.11 -2.88
CA ARG A 31 -9.72 -0.97 -4.20
C ARG A 31 -9.67 0.50 -4.64
N ILE A 32 -9.32 0.73 -5.91
CA ILE A 32 -9.37 2.05 -6.53
C ILE A 32 -10.83 2.43 -6.78
N GLN A 33 -11.24 3.58 -6.26
CA GLN A 33 -12.51 4.20 -6.59
C GLN A 33 -12.30 5.19 -7.72
N PHE A 34 -12.96 4.97 -8.85
CA PHE A 34 -12.87 5.85 -10.01
C PHE A 34 -14.01 6.87 -10.04
N ASP A 35 -13.73 8.04 -10.59
CA ASP A 35 -14.77 8.97 -10.99
C ASP A 35 -15.61 8.39 -12.15
N ARG A 36 -16.75 9.02 -12.45
CA ARG A 36 -17.64 8.55 -13.52
C ARG A 36 -16.97 8.48 -14.90
N THR A 37 -15.99 9.36 -15.16
CA THR A 37 -15.30 9.41 -16.44
C THR A 37 -14.11 8.44 -16.52
N LYS A 38 -13.76 7.77 -15.41
CA LYS A 38 -12.58 6.91 -15.25
C LYS A 38 -11.27 7.63 -15.62
N LYS A 39 -11.23 8.95 -15.44
CA LYS A 39 -10.03 9.79 -15.62
C LYS A 39 -9.29 10.03 -14.33
N PHE A 40 -9.98 9.94 -13.20
CA PHE A 40 -9.42 10.12 -11.86
C PHE A 40 -9.76 8.92 -10.99
N GLY A 41 -8.86 8.61 -10.06
CA GLY A 41 -9.06 7.56 -9.09
C GLY A 41 -8.51 7.96 -7.73
N VAL A 42 -9.07 7.34 -6.69
CA VAL A 42 -8.59 7.48 -5.31
C VAL A 42 -8.50 6.10 -4.66
N PHE A 43 -7.44 5.88 -3.88
CA PHE A 43 -7.28 4.69 -3.06
C PHE A 43 -6.45 5.00 -1.83
N ILE A 44 -6.58 4.17 -0.79
CA ILE A 44 -5.71 4.22 0.38
C ILE A 44 -4.52 3.31 0.09
N SER A 45 -3.31 3.78 0.36
CA SER A 45 -2.09 2.98 0.28
C SER A 45 -1.28 3.15 1.55
N GLY A 46 -0.61 2.09 1.97
CA GLY A 46 0.25 2.15 3.13
C GLY A 46 1.45 1.21 3.02
N PHE A 47 2.40 1.49 3.90
CA PHE A 47 3.58 0.68 4.13
C PHE A 47 3.80 0.56 5.64
N GLY A 48 4.18 -0.63 6.09
CA GLY A 48 4.55 -0.87 7.49
C GLY A 48 5.79 -1.76 7.58
N CYS A 49 6.67 -1.43 8.53
CA CYS A 49 7.85 -2.20 8.87
C CYS A 49 7.78 -2.60 10.35
N GLY A 50 7.08 -3.71 10.64
CA GLY A 50 6.90 -4.16 12.02
C GLY A 50 6.19 -3.12 12.89
N LYS A 51 6.67 -2.99 14.13
CA LYS A 51 6.28 -1.94 15.08
C LYS A 51 7.21 -0.72 15.02
N LEU A 52 8.12 -0.65 14.03
CA LEU A 52 9.18 0.37 14.00
C LEU A 52 8.69 1.66 13.36
N TYR A 53 8.16 1.55 12.14
CA TYR A 53 7.61 2.69 11.44
C TYR A 53 6.65 2.26 10.33
N GLY A 54 5.74 3.16 10.00
CA GLY A 54 4.75 2.95 8.96
C GLY A 54 4.15 4.27 8.50
N PHE A 55 3.56 4.25 7.31
CA PHE A 55 2.73 5.35 6.83
C PHE A 55 1.52 4.82 6.08
N SER A 56 0.43 5.57 6.17
CA SER A 56 -0.77 5.37 5.35
C SER A 56 -1.20 6.71 4.77
N GLY A 57 -1.77 6.68 3.57
CA GLY A 57 -2.26 7.88 2.93
C GLY A 57 -3.27 7.61 1.84
N ILE A 58 -4.00 8.67 1.49
CA ILE A 58 -4.93 8.71 0.36
C ILE A 58 -4.14 9.11 -0.87
N VAL A 59 -4.12 8.24 -1.87
CA VAL A 59 -3.43 8.44 -3.14
C VAL A 59 -4.45 8.84 -4.19
N LEU A 60 -4.27 10.02 -4.76
CA LEU A 60 -5.04 10.51 -5.90
C LEU A 60 -4.26 10.24 -7.17
N ILE A 61 -4.90 9.60 -8.15
CA ILE A 61 -4.33 9.28 -9.45
C ILE A 61 -5.15 9.88 -10.58
N ARG A 62 -4.48 10.23 -11.67
CA ARG A 62 -5.12 10.61 -12.93
C ARG A 62 -4.59 9.81 -14.11
N ASN A 63 -5.45 9.60 -15.10
CA ASN A 63 -5.07 9.02 -16.37
C ASN A 63 -4.70 10.14 -17.36
N VAL A 64 -3.47 10.10 -17.86
CA VAL A 64 -2.98 10.98 -18.92
C VAL A 64 -2.63 10.11 -20.12
N ASN A 65 -3.47 10.15 -21.15
CA ASN A 65 -3.29 9.41 -22.40
C ASN A 65 -3.02 7.91 -22.20
N GLY A 66 -3.85 7.27 -21.36
CA GLY A 66 -3.73 5.84 -21.04
C GLY A 66 -2.73 5.51 -19.93
N LYS A 67 -1.97 6.48 -19.43
CA LYS A 67 -0.97 6.29 -18.35
C LYS A 67 -1.46 6.88 -17.03
N TRP A 68 -1.50 6.07 -15.99
CA TRP A 68 -1.83 6.54 -14.65
C TRP A 68 -0.64 7.23 -13.99
N ARG A 69 -0.89 8.38 -13.37
CA ARG A 69 0.08 9.20 -12.64
C ARG A 69 -0.46 9.45 -11.24
N ILE A 70 0.42 9.49 -10.25
CA ILE A 70 0.10 9.99 -8.91
C ILE A 70 0.07 11.50 -9.01
N ASP A 71 -1.07 12.09 -8.67
CA ASP A 71 -1.22 13.55 -8.59
C ASP A 71 -0.94 14.06 -7.18
N LYS A 72 -1.43 13.33 -6.17
CA LYS A 72 -1.25 13.71 -4.77
C LYS A 72 -1.25 12.49 -3.87
N ILE A 73 -0.47 12.58 -2.79
CA ILE A 73 -0.55 11.68 -1.65
C ILE A 73 -0.85 12.55 -0.44
N GLU A 74 -1.99 12.31 0.20
CA GLU A 74 -2.34 12.91 1.49
C GLU A 74 -1.98 11.89 2.57
N VAL A 75 -0.93 12.14 3.32
CA VAL A 75 -0.55 11.27 4.44
C VAL A 75 -1.61 11.39 5.53
N THR A 76 -2.22 10.28 5.89
CA THR A 76 -3.27 10.23 6.93
C THR A 76 -2.73 9.74 8.26
N GLU A 77 -1.70 8.89 8.24
CA GLU A 77 -1.12 8.30 9.44
C GLU A 77 0.38 8.09 9.26
N VAL A 78 1.13 8.38 10.32
CA VAL A 78 2.54 8.02 10.48
C VAL A 78 2.66 7.37 11.85
N SER A 79 3.29 6.21 11.90
CA SER A 79 3.58 5.44 13.12
C SER A 79 5.07 5.24 13.28
#